data_AF-A0A166H3H6-F1
#
_entry.id   AF-A0A166H3H6-F1
#
_cell.length_a   1.000
_cell.length_b   1.000
_cell.length_c   1.000
_cell.angle_alpha   90.00
_cell.angle_beta   90.00
_cell.angle_gamma   90.00
#
_symmetry.space_group_name_H-M   'P 1'
#
loop_
_entity.id
_entity.type
_entity.pdbx_description
1 polymer ?
#
loop_
_entity_poly.entity_id
_entity_poly.type
_entity_poly.pdbx_seq_one_letter_code
_entity_poly.pdbx_strand_id
1 'polypeptide(L)' 'MPAARCLWCTDPPFEDVAVARWQASNPDDRERITVPMCRKHHERLRKAGDKGREIKGQFYKIGWW' A
#
# COMPACT_ATOMS: atom_id res chain seq x y z
N MET A 1 -15.32 0.14 -18.38
CA MET A 1 -14.65 -0.33 -17.14
C MET A 1 -13.76 0.81 -16.66
N PRO A 2 -13.82 1.23 -15.37
CA PRO A 2 -12.89 2.25 -14.88
C PRO A 2 -11.47 1.71 -15.02
N ALA A 3 -10.57 2.50 -15.63
CA ALA A 3 -9.15 2.13 -15.67
C ALA A 3 -8.62 2.00 -14.23
N ALA A 4 -7.95 0.90 -13.92
CA ALA A 4 -7.26 0.76 -12.64
C ALA A 4 -6.31 1.96 -12.46
N ARG A 5 -6.25 2.50 -11.24
CA ARG A 5 -5.39 3.63 -10.87
C ARG A 5 -4.61 3.24 -9.63
N CYS A 6 -3.45 3.86 -9.46
CA CYS A 6 -2.69 3.73 -8.24
C CYS A 6 -3.58 4.01 -7.00
N LEU A 7 -3.44 3.24 -5.94
CA LEU A 7 -4.21 3.46 -4.70
C LEU A 7 -3.97 4.86 -4.11
N TRP A 8 -2.80 5.45 -4.35
CA TRP A 8 -2.38 6.71 -3.72
C TRP A 8 -2.34 7.91 -4.65
N CYS A 9 -2.52 7.72 -5.95
CA CYS A 9 -2.59 8.82 -6.91
C CYS A 9 -3.43 8.44 -8.13
N THR A 10 -3.61 9.38 -9.05
CA THR A 10 -4.39 9.15 -10.26
C THR A 10 -3.58 8.54 -11.42
N ASP A 11 -2.28 8.31 -11.22
CA ASP A 11 -1.41 7.73 -12.25
C ASP A 11 -1.83 6.30 -12.61
N PRO A 12 -1.53 5.86 -13.85
CA PRO A 12 -1.67 4.46 -14.24
C PRO A 12 -0.88 3.54 -13.30
N PRO A 13 -1.44 2.38 -12.91
CA PRO A 13 -0.74 1.41 -12.11
C PRO A 13 0.38 0.78 -12.93
N PHE A 14 1.49 0.52 -12.26
CA PHE A 14 2.62 -0.20 -12.82
C PHE A 14 2.46 -1.69 -12.58
N GLU A 15 2.13 -2.08 -11.35
CA GLU A 15 1.90 -3.46 -10.93
C GLU A 15 0.92 -3.51 -9.74
N ASP A 16 0.36 -4.69 -9.52
CA ASP A 16 -0.43 -5.01 -8.32
C ASP A 16 0.50 -5.53 -7.22
N VAL A 17 0.52 -4.83 -6.08
CA VAL A 17 1.45 -5.13 -4.98
C VAL A 17 0.68 -5.71 -3.79
N ALA A 18 1.16 -6.84 -3.28
CA ALA A 18 0.65 -7.42 -2.03
C ALA A 18 1.19 -6.60 -0.84
N VAL A 19 0.28 -6.02 -0.07
CA VAL A 19 0.59 -5.19 1.10
C VAL A 19 -0.14 -5.68 2.34
N ALA A 20 0.52 -5.57 3.49
CA ALA A 20 -0.15 -5.61 4.78
C ALA A 20 -0.74 -4.23 5.07
N ARG A 21 -2.03 -4.20 5.39
CA ARG A 21 -2.78 -3.00 5.79
C ARG A 21 -3.25 -3.16 7.22
N TRP A 22 -3.06 -2.16 8.08
CA TRP A 22 -3.63 -2.17 9.44
C TRP A 22 -4.06 -0.77 9.85
N GLN A 23 -4.87 -0.68 10.90
CA GLN A 23 -5.27 0.60 11.46
C GLN A 23 -4.26 1.08 12.49
N ALA A 24 -4.04 2.40 12.57
CA ALA A 24 -3.19 2.98 13.60
C ALA A 24 -3.66 2.63 15.03
N SER A 25 -4.98 2.53 15.23
CA SER A 25 -5.63 2.18 16.50
C SER A 25 -5.57 0.70 16.84
N ASN A 26 -5.33 -0.17 15.87
CA ASN A 26 -5.24 -1.61 16.07
C ASN A 26 -4.13 -2.21 15.17
N PRO A 27 -2.85 -2.10 15.59
CA PRO A 27 -1.71 -2.53 14.79
C PRO A 27 -1.53 -4.04 14.67
N ASP A 28 -2.21 -4.81 15.52
CA ASP A 28 -2.21 -6.28 15.50
C ASP A 28 -3.20 -6.84 14.45
N ASP A 29 -4.24 -6.07 14.12
CA ASP A 29 -5.22 -6.42 13.10
C ASP A 29 -4.70 -6.04 11.70
N ARG A 30 -3.70 -6.80 11.25
CA ARG A 30 -3.16 -6.69 9.90
C ARG A 30 -4.03 -7.48 8.93
N GLU A 31 -4.33 -6.88 7.80
CA GLU A 31 -5.05 -7.48 6.69
C GLU A 31 -4.13 -7.53 5.47
N ARG A 32 -4.13 -8.66 4.75
CA ARG A 32 -3.39 -8.78 3.50
C ARG A 32 -4.28 -8.38 2.33
N ILE A 33 -3.89 -7.34 1.63
CA ILE A 33 -4.60 -6.87 0.44
C ILE A 33 -3.64 -6.73 -0.73
N THR A 34 -4.16 -6.84 -1.95
CA THR A 34 -3.41 -6.53 -3.17
C THR A 34 -3.92 -5.21 -3.70
N VAL A 35 -3.01 -4.26 -3.93
CA VAL A 35 -3.37 -2.90 -4.35
C VAL A 35 -2.60 -2.48 -5.60
N PRO A 36 -3.27 -1.86 -6.58
CA PRO A 36 -2.59 -1.33 -7.75
C PRO A 36 -1.72 -0.15 -7.34
N MET A 37 -0.43 -0.16 -7.71
CA MET A 37 0.53 0.89 -7.37
C MET A 37 1.26 1.40 -8.61
N CYS A 38 1.45 2.71 -8.72
CA CYS A 38 2.40 3.26 -9.70
C CYS A 38 3.84 3.07 -9.20
N ARG A 39 4.80 3.05 -10.13
CA ARG A 39 6.23 2.82 -9.83
C ARG A 39 6.77 3.72 -8.71
N LYS A 40 6.42 5.01 -8.75
CA LYS A 40 6.86 6.00 -7.75
C LYS A 40 6.36 5.68 -6.33
N HIS A 41 5.10 5.25 -6.21
CA HIS A 41 4.51 4.93 -4.91
C HIS A 41 4.92 3.56 -4.41
N HIS A 42 5.07 2.58 -5.31
CA HIS A 42 5.66 1.29 -5.00
C HIS A 42 7.08 1.45 -4.41
N GLU A 43 7.96 2.21 -5.07
CA GLU A 43 9.31 2.47 -4.57
C GLU A 43 9.33 3.22 -3.23
N ARG A 44 8.41 4.17 -3.02
CA ARG A 44 8.28 4.89 -1.74
C ARG A 44 7.87 3.94 -0.61
N LEU A 45 6.92 3.05 -0.87
CA LEU A 45 6.49 2.07 0.13
C LEU A 45 7.60 1.06 0.41
N ARG A 46 8.34 0.65 -0.62
CA ARG A 46 9.51 -0.23 -0.47
C ARG A 46 10.59 0.41 0.40
N LYS A 47 10.86 1.70 0.21
CA LYS A 47 11.81 2.47 1.04
C LYS A 47 11.33 2.66 2.48
N ALA A 48 10.02 2.69 2.71
CA ALA A 48 9.46 2.78 4.07
C ALA A 48 9.73 1.50 4.88
N GLY A 49 9.94 0.36 4.21
CA GLY A 49 10.33 -0.90 4.83
C GLY A 49 9.36 -1.34 5.92
N ASP A 50 9.90 -1.75 7.06
CA ASP A 50 9.13 -2.30 8.18
C ASP A 50 8.21 -1.31 8.88
N LYS A 51 8.52 -0.02 8.81
CA LYS A 51 7.67 1.03 9.38
C LYS A 51 6.36 1.18 8.60
N GLY A 52 6.34 0.76 7.33
CA GLY A 52 5.22 1.03 6.44
C GLY A 52 4.97 2.52 6.23
N ARG A 53 3.85 2.84 5.60
CA ARG A 53 3.41 4.21 5.32
C ARG A 53 1.98 4.41 5.77
N GLU A 54 1.75 5.46 6.55
CA GLU A 54 0.42 5.86 7.02
C GLU A 54 -0.28 6.74 5.97
N ILE A 55 -1.53 6.39 5.67
CA ILE A 55 -2.41 7.09 4.74
C ILE A 55 -3.83 7.01 5.27
N LYS A 56 -4.39 8.16 5.62
CA LYS A 56 -5.77 8.31 6.09
C LYS A 56 -6.09 7.38 7.28
N GLY A 57 -5.15 7.24 8.23
CA GLY A 57 -5.30 6.40 9.42
C GLY A 57 -5.04 4.91 9.19
N GLN A 58 -4.71 4.50 7.97
CA GLN A 58 -4.32 3.13 7.63
C GLN A 58 -2.83 3.08 7.30
N PHE A 59 -2.13 2.14 7.91
CA PHE A 59 -0.76 1.82 7.57
C PHE A 59 -0.72 0.77 6.48
N TYR A 60 0.25 0.91 5.59
CA TYR A 60 0.52 0.00 4.48
C TYR A 60 1.99 -0.40 4.52
N LYS A 61 2.31 -1.69 4.35
CA LYS A 61 3.68 -2.20 4.21
C LYS A 61 3.73 -3.21 3.07
N ILE A 62 4.82 -3.24 2.31
CA ILE A 62 5.01 -4.29 1.29
C ILE A 62 5.29 -5.62 1.98
N GLY A 63 4.58 -6.67 1.56
CA GLY A 63 4.77 -8.00 2.11
C GLY A 63 4.13 -8.19 3.48
N TRP A 64 4.36 -9.38 4.05
CA TRP A 64 3.72 -9.86 5.26
C TRP A 64 4.74 -10.36 6.29
N TRP A 65 5.86 -9.67 6.49
CA TRP A 65 6.87 -10.04 7.49
C TRP A 65 7.54 -8.76 7.93
#